data_AF-A0A3M3ZAQ3-F1
#
_entry.id   AF-A0A3M3ZAQ3-F1
#
_cell.length_a   1.000
_cell.length_b   1.000
_cell.length_c   1.000
_cell.angle_alpha   90.00
_cell.angle_beta   90.00
_cell.angle_gamma   90.00
#
_symmetry.space_group_name_H-M   'P 1'
#
loop_
_entity.id
_entity.type
_entity.pdbx_description
1 polymer ?
#
loop_
_entity_poly.entity_id
_entity_poly.type
_entity_poly.pdbx_seq_one_letter_code
_entity_poly.pdbx_strand_id
1 'polypeptide(L)'
;MKADDSRFFSFLKDRIGLDVTSVGEAIIERALRQRAKAANCADSDDYWHLLISSPQEQQALIEAVIVPETWFFRYPESFVTLGMLARERIASLAGVRPLRILSLPCSTGEEPYSIAMALFDAGVDARQFKVDAVDISPVSIAKAVHGIYGKNSFRGSDLSYRERFFSAIADGFEVADEIRACVNFQPGNLLDPKLASQVPYDIVFCRNLVIYFDRPTQQRVFQVLKQLTREDGLLFIGPAEGNLLAGIGMRSIGIAQSFAFRHAPAETAAPAQVQAAAPIAPRPVVEAPARSPAPTPRPAARTSAAFAPLAKPAAAAGNSEVSALLDTIAGLANEGKSAEARAACERYLQQHEPVAQVFYWLGLLSEVEGAVVQAQGFYRKALYLQPQHRESLAQLAALLAAQGDSAGARRLQDRAARGANKQGNH
;
A
#
# COMPACT_ATOMS: atom_id res chain seq x y z
N MET A 1 -2.16 25.90 14.02
CA MET A 1 -1.49 25.61 12.75
C MET A 1 -2.52 25.72 11.65
N LYS A 2 -2.34 26.59 10.65
CA LYS A 2 -3.29 26.68 9.53
C LYS A 2 -3.11 25.45 8.63
N ALA A 3 -4.23 24.93 8.13
CA ALA A 3 -4.34 23.71 7.32
C ALA A 3 -3.52 23.74 6.02
N ASP A 4 -3.30 24.93 5.47
CA ASP A 4 -2.93 25.13 4.06
C ASP A 4 -1.50 25.66 3.86
N ASP A 5 -0.57 25.29 4.75
CA ASP A 5 0.82 25.78 4.66
C ASP A 5 1.62 24.93 3.65
N SER A 6 1.36 25.19 2.37
CA SER A 6 1.88 24.46 1.20
C SER A 6 3.39 24.22 1.19
N ARG A 7 4.18 25.02 1.92
CA ARG A 7 5.63 24.82 2.04
C ARG A 7 6.01 23.47 2.66
N PHE A 8 5.24 22.95 3.61
CA PHE A 8 5.50 21.63 4.21
C PHE A 8 5.21 20.50 3.22
N PHE A 9 4.18 20.67 2.40
CA PHE A 9 3.84 19.74 1.33
C PHE A 9 4.92 19.72 0.26
N SER A 10 5.39 20.88 -0.18
CA SER A 10 6.54 21.00 -1.08
C SER A 10 7.79 20.36 -0.49
N PHE A 11 8.09 20.59 0.80
CA PHE A 11 9.22 19.96 1.47
C PHE A 11 9.15 18.43 1.44
N LEU A 12 8.01 17.84 1.82
CA LEU A 12 7.84 16.38 1.82
C LEU A 12 7.89 15.80 0.40
N LYS A 13 7.28 16.49 -0.57
CA LYS A 13 7.35 16.11 -1.98
C LYS A 13 8.78 16.12 -2.50
N ASP A 14 9.52 17.19 -2.27
CA ASP A 14 10.90 17.33 -2.76
C ASP A 14 11.85 16.36 -2.07
N ARG A 15 11.65 16.12 -0.77
CA ARG A 15 12.56 15.29 0.03
C ARG A 15 12.32 13.80 -0.17
N ILE A 16 11.07 13.36 -0.19
CA ILE A 16 10.70 11.94 -0.15
C ILE A 16 9.70 11.52 -1.24
N GLY A 17 9.33 12.44 -2.14
CA GLY A 17 8.41 12.17 -3.25
C GLY A 17 6.94 12.13 -2.86
N LEU A 18 6.62 12.37 -1.59
CA LEU A 18 5.29 12.16 -1.04
C LEU A 18 4.27 13.09 -1.69
N ASP A 19 3.22 12.52 -2.25
CA ASP A 19 2.11 13.27 -2.78
C ASP A 19 0.99 13.42 -1.73
N VAL A 20 0.61 14.66 -1.44
CA VAL A 20 -0.41 15.00 -0.44
C VAL A 20 -1.74 14.39 -0.80
N THR A 21 -2.13 14.39 -2.08
CA THR A 21 -3.41 13.81 -2.51
C THR A 21 -3.42 12.29 -2.31
N SER A 22 -2.26 11.67 -2.49
CA SER A 22 -2.03 10.24 -2.32
C SER A 22 -1.92 9.80 -0.86
N VAL A 23 -1.57 10.66 0.10
CA VAL A 23 -1.55 10.31 1.54
C VAL A 23 -2.81 10.80 2.26
N GLY A 24 -3.29 11.99 1.91
CA GLY A 24 -4.39 12.68 2.56
C GLY A 24 -3.85 13.79 3.46
N GLU A 25 -4.33 15.01 3.22
CA GLU A 25 -3.91 16.23 3.91
C GLU A 25 -4.00 16.11 5.43
N ALA A 26 -5.09 15.56 5.94
CA ALA A 26 -5.33 15.35 7.37
C ALA A 26 -4.22 14.56 8.09
N ILE A 27 -3.59 13.59 7.43
CA ILE A 27 -2.49 12.80 8.01
C ILE A 27 -1.24 13.66 8.17
N ILE A 28 -0.93 14.45 7.15
CA ILE A 28 0.24 15.34 7.15
C ILE A 28 0.03 16.46 8.18
N GLU A 29 -1.17 17.06 8.23
CA GLU A 29 -1.51 18.06 9.25
C GLU A 29 -1.40 17.50 10.68
N ARG A 30 -1.86 16.26 10.90
CA ARG A 30 -1.71 15.58 12.20
C ARG A 30 -0.24 15.43 12.56
N ALA A 31 0.58 14.92 11.64
CA ALA A 31 2.01 14.76 11.84
C ALA A 31 2.70 16.09 12.16
N LEU A 32 2.43 17.14 11.37
CA LEU A 32 2.97 18.48 11.59
C LEU A 32 2.58 19.05 12.97
N ARG A 33 1.31 18.92 13.37
CA ARG A 33 0.87 19.36 14.72
C ARG A 33 1.57 18.58 15.84
N GLN A 34 1.72 17.27 15.68
CA GLN A 34 2.40 16.43 16.66
C GLN A 34 3.88 16.81 16.79
N ARG A 35 4.56 17.02 15.66
CA ARG A 35 5.97 17.42 15.62
C ARG A 35 6.20 18.82 16.18
N ALA A 36 5.44 19.81 15.73
CA ALA A 36 5.53 21.18 16.25
C ALA A 36 5.32 21.24 17.77
N LYS A 37 4.34 20.48 18.28
CA LYS A 37 4.12 20.34 19.73
C LYS A 37 5.29 19.65 20.43
N ALA A 38 5.82 18.56 19.88
CA ALA A 38 6.94 17.83 20.46
C ALA A 38 8.23 18.65 20.50
N ALA A 39 8.41 19.55 19.53
CA ALA A 39 9.54 20.47 19.44
C ALA A 39 9.33 21.78 20.23
N ASN A 40 8.18 21.95 20.90
CA ASN A 40 7.78 23.17 21.61
C ASN A 40 7.75 24.44 20.74
N CYS A 41 7.42 24.32 19.45
CA CYS A 41 7.29 25.46 18.56
C CYS A 41 5.99 26.22 18.82
N ALA A 42 6.06 27.55 18.86
CA ALA A 42 4.92 28.40 19.16
C ALA A 42 3.86 28.40 18.04
N ASP A 43 4.31 28.33 16.79
CA ASP A 43 3.47 28.35 15.61
C ASP A 43 4.10 27.61 14.41
N SER A 44 3.45 27.75 13.25
CA SER A 44 3.87 27.12 11.98
C SER A 44 5.22 27.65 11.50
N ASP A 45 5.47 28.95 11.66
CA ASP A 45 6.67 29.62 11.15
C ASP A 45 7.89 29.26 11.98
N ASP A 46 7.73 29.24 13.30
CA ASP A 46 8.75 28.74 14.24
C ASP A 46 9.12 27.29 13.92
N TYR A 47 8.12 26.43 13.72
CA TYR A 47 8.36 25.04 13.34
C TYR A 47 9.02 24.91 11.96
N TRP A 48 8.65 25.74 10.99
CA TRP A 48 9.30 25.75 9.68
C TRP A 48 10.77 26.14 9.75
N HIS A 49 11.11 27.18 10.53
CA HIS A 49 12.50 27.60 10.74
C HIS A 49 13.34 26.48 11.38
N LEU A 50 12.79 25.75 12.34
CA LEU A 50 13.43 24.55 12.90
C LEU A 50 13.58 23.46 11.83
N LEU A 51 12.51 23.14 11.11
CA LEU A 51 12.49 22.08 10.11
C LEU A 51 13.55 22.29 9.02
N ILE A 52 13.69 23.50 8.47
CA ILE A 52 14.67 23.76 7.41
C ILE A 52 16.12 23.74 7.90
N SER A 53 16.35 23.99 9.20
CA SER A 53 17.70 24.08 9.79
C SER A 53 18.15 22.79 10.51
N SER A 54 17.24 21.88 10.83
CA SER A 54 17.53 20.66 11.59
C SER A 54 17.27 19.39 10.76
N PRO A 55 18.32 18.69 10.28
CA PRO A 55 18.18 17.38 9.65
C PRO A 55 17.47 16.35 10.55
N GLN A 56 17.63 16.46 11.87
CA GLN A 56 16.97 15.59 12.84
C GLN A 56 15.47 15.81 12.83
N GLU A 57 15.01 17.06 12.80
CA GLU A 57 13.57 17.36 12.74
C GLU A 57 12.97 17.00 11.38
N GLN A 58 13.74 17.18 10.30
CA GLN A 58 13.34 16.70 8.97
C GLN A 58 13.07 15.19 8.98
N GLN A 59 14.00 14.41 9.53
CA GLN A 59 13.80 12.97 9.66
C GLN A 59 12.60 12.66 10.55
N ALA A 60 12.45 13.34 11.69
CA ALA A 60 11.33 13.10 12.60
C ALA A 60 9.96 13.42 11.98
N LEU A 61 9.87 14.43 11.12
CA LEU A 61 8.66 14.69 10.33
C LEU A 61 8.41 13.59 9.30
N ILE A 62 9.45 13.12 8.61
CA ILE A 62 9.34 11.99 7.67
C ILE A 62 8.78 10.76 8.40
N GLU A 63 9.34 10.40 9.56
CA GLU A 63 8.85 9.29 10.39
C GLU A 63 7.37 9.42 10.76
N ALA A 64 6.89 10.65 10.98
CA ALA A 64 5.52 10.90 11.37
C ALA A 64 4.50 10.80 10.22
N VAL A 65 4.95 10.90 8.96
CA VAL A 65 4.07 10.84 7.76
C VAL A 65 4.14 9.53 7.01
N ILE A 66 5.21 8.74 7.17
CA ILE A 66 5.31 7.42 6.53
C ILE A 66 4.37 6.41 7.18
N VAL A 67 3.96 5.40 6.39
CA VAL A 67 3.08 4.32 6.86
C VAL A 67 3.85 3.00 6.82
N PRO A 68 4.38 2.51 7.96
CA PRO A 68 5.28 1.36 8.00
C PRO A 68 4.55 0.00 7.98
N GLU A 69 3.41 -0.14 7.29
CA GLU A 69 2.65 -1.40 7.33
C GLU A 69 3.22 -2.46 6.38
N THR A 70 3.68 -3.55 6.99
CA THR A 70 4.21 -4.73 6.32
C THR A 70 3.91 -5.99 7.13
N TRP A 71 4.07 -7.17 6.51
CA TRP A 71 3.91 -8.48 7.14
C TRP A 71 4.63 -9.54 6.32
N PHE A 72 4.98 -10.65 6.97
CA PHE A 72 5.70 -11.75 6.32
C PHE A 72 4.90 -12.37 5.18
N PHE A 73 5.60 -12.73 4.10
CA PHE A 73 5.04 -13.36 2.90
C PHE A 73 3.83 -12.61 2.31
N ARG A 74 3.83 -11.28 2.37
CA ARG A 74 2.83 -10.45 1.66
C ARG A 74 2.88 -10.77 0.16
N TYR A 75 1.78 -11.27 -0.42
CA TYR A 75 1.74 -11.84 -1.78
C TYR A 75 2.61 -13.11 -1.91
N PRO A 76 2.19 -14.24 -1.33
CA PRO A 76 3.00 -15.47 -1.28
C PRO A 76 3.40 -16.00 -2.66
N GLU A 77 2.58 -15.79 -3.69
CA GLU A 77 2.84 -16.22 -5.07
C GLU A 77 4.11 -15.56 -5.66
N SER A 78 4.44 -14.34 -5.24
CA SER A 78 5.69 -13.66 -5.62
C SER A 78 6.91 -14.39 -5.07
N PHE A 79 6.85 -14.93 -3.84
CA PHE A 79 7.96 -15.63 -3.19
C PHE A 79 8.17 -17.04 -3.75
N VAL A 80 7.09 -17.74 -4.12
CA VAL A 80 7.18 -19.01 -4.87
C VAL A 80 7.90 -18.79 -6.21
N THR A 81 7.50 -17.72 -6.91
CA THR A 81 8.12 -17.33 -8.20
C THR A 81 9.59 -16.95 -8.01
N LEU A 82 9.91 -16.20 -6.95
CA LEU A 82 11.28 -15.86 -6.57
C LEU A 82 12.14 -17.10 -6.42
N GLY A 83 11.71 -18.09 -5.63
CA GLY A 83 12.50 -19.30 -5.37
C GLY A 83 12.87 -20.04 -6.66
N MET A 84 11.92 -20.21 -7.56
CA MET A 84 12.15 -20.85 -8.87
C MET A 84 13.18 -20.06 -9.72
N LEU A 85 12.95 -18.77 -9.93
CA LEU A 85 13.79 -17.94 -10.80
C LEU A 85 15.18 -17.66 -10.20
N ALA A 86 15.27 -17.58 -8.87
CA ALA A 86 16.54 -17.44 -8.17
C ALA A 86 17.44 -18.65 -8.39
N ARG A 87 16.90 -19.88 -8.37
CA ARG A 87 17.68 -21.09 -8.66
C ARG A 87 18.22 -21.10 -10.08
N GLU A 88 17.40 -20.76 -11.06
CA GLU A 88 17.82 -20.63 -12.46
C GLU A 88 18.96 -19.60 -12.58
N ARG A 89 18.80 -18.45 -11.93
CA ARG A 89 19.80 -17.40 -11.93
C ARG A 89 21.10 -17.83 -11.27
N ILE A 90 21.04 -18.46 -10.10
CA ILE A 90 22.22 -18.98 -9.38
C ILE A 90 22.97 -20.00 -10.24
N ALA A 91 22.26 -20.89 -10.92
CA ALA A 91 22.87 -21.83 -11.86
C ALA A 91 23.61 -21.10 -12.99
N SER A 92 23.03 -20.04 -13.56
CA SER A 92 23.69 -19.23 -14.59
C SER A 92 24.90 -18.44 -14.09
N LEU A 93 24.92 -18.09 -12.79
CA LEU A 93 26.05 -17.40 -12.17
C LEU A 93 27.25 -18.33 -11.93
N ALA A 94 27.03 -19.65 -11.97
CA ALA A 94 28.07 -20.69 -11.93
C ALA A 94 29.11 -20.50 -10.79
N GLY A 95 28.69 -19.95 -9.65
CA GLY A 95 29.55 -19.71 -8.49
C GLY A 95 30.51 -18.52 -8.61
N VAL A 96 30.46 -17.73 -9.68
CA VAL A 96 31.32 -16.55 -9.88
C VAL A 96 31.11 -15.50 -8.78
N ARG A 97 29.85 -15.33 -8.36
CA ARG A 97 29.43 -14.42 -7.29
C ARG A 97 28.07 -14.86 -6.73
N PRO A 98 27.69 -14.43 -5.52
CA PRO A 98 26.33 -14.64 -5.03
C PRO A 98 25.29 -13.88 -5.85
N LEU A 99 24.05 -14.37 -5.82
CA LEU A 99 22.85 -13.69 -6.27
C LEU A 99 22.62 -12.44 -5.41
N ARG A 100 22.48 -11.28 -6.04
CA ARG A 100 22.24 -10.01 -5.33
C ARG A 100 20.78 -9.62 -5.45
N ILE A 101 20.13 -9.42 -4.31
CA ILE A 101 18.72 -9.05 -4.23
C ILE A 101 18.60 -7.75 -3.46
N LEU A 102 17.73 -6.85 -3.91
CA LEU A 102 17.41 -5.60 -3.23
C LEU A 102 15.93 -5.59 -2.82
N SER A 103 15.63 -5.25 -1.57
CA SER A 103 14.26 -4.96 -1.10
C SER A 103 14.18 -3.51 -0.64
N LEU A 104 13.33 -2.72 -1.29
CA LEU A 104 13.20 -1.29 -1.03
C LEU A 104 11.77 -0.80 -1.36
N PRO A 105 11.03 -0.16 -0.44
CA PRO A 105 11.35 0.05 0.96
C PRO A 105 11.22 -1.28 1.72
N CYS A 106 12.10 -1.53 2.69
CA CYS A 106 12.02 -2.78 3.49
C CYS A 106 11.14 -2.66 4.75
N SER A 107 10.71 -1.45 5.12
CA SER A 107 10.00 -1.14 6.36
C SER A 107 10.67 -1.80 7.57
N THR A 108 9.92 -2.50 8.42
CA THR A 108 10.38 -3.21 9.61
C THR A 108 11.00 -4.58 9.32
N GLY A 109 11.30 -4.91 8.07
CA GLY A 109 12.14 -6.07 7.71
C GLY A 109 11.41 -7.34 7.31
N GLU A 110 10.08 -7.38 7.39
CA GLU A 110 9.32 -8.58 7.04
C GLU A 110 9.52 -9.03 5.58
N GLU A 111 9.63 -8.10 4.62
CA GLU A 111 9.86 -8.44 3.21
C GLU A 111 11.24 -9.06 2.96
N PRO A 112 12.38 -8.44 3.33
CA PRO A 112 13.70 -9.03 3.07
C PRO A 112 13.92 -10.35 3.82
N TYR A 113 13.33 -10.53 5.00
CA TYR A 113 13.34 -11.83 5.68
C TYR A 113 12.48 -12.87 4.97
N SER A 114 11.32 -12.48 4.43
CA SER A 114 10.51 -13.39 3.59
C SER A 114 11.24 -13.81 2.32
N ILE A 115 12.03 -12.89 1.71
CA ILE A 115 12.91 -13.20 0.57
C ILE A 115 13.93 -14.27 0.99
N ALA A 116 14.65 -14.06 2.09
CA ALA A 116 15.64 -15.01 2.57
C ALA A 116 15.03 -16.38 2.88
N MET A 117 13.92 -16.43 3.64
CA MET A 117 13.21 -17.68 3.96
C MET A 117 12.72 -18.41 2.70
N ALA A 118 12.19 -17.69 1.71
CA ALA A 118 11.76 -18.29 0.44
C ALA A 118 12.91 -18.94 -0.34
N LEU A 119 14.11 -18.38 -0.24
CA LEU A 119 15.30 -18.95 -0.89
C LEU A 119 15.80 -20.20 -0.16
N PHE A 120 15.76 -20.20 1.17
CA PHE A 120 16.02 -21.40 1.97
C PHE A 120 15.01 -22.51 1.63
N ASP A 121 13.72 -22.18 1.54
CA ASP A 121 12.67 -23.13 1.13
C ASP A 121 12.87 -23.67 -0.30
N ALA A 122 13.46 -22.87 -1.18
CA ALA A 122 13.86 -23.30 -2.52
C ALA A 122 15.15 -24.15 -2.54
N GLY A 123 15.77 -24.41 -1.39
CA GLY A 123 17.01 -25.19 -1.27
C GLY A 123 18.27 -24.42 -1.68
N VAL A 124 18.24 -23.08 -1.62
CA VAL A 124 19.40 -22.23 -1.89
C VAL A 124 20.24 -22.09 -0.62
N ASP A 125 21.55 -22.33 -0.72
CA ASP A 125 22.49 -22.16 0.40
C ASP A 125 22.71 -20.67 0.72
N ALA A 126 22.83 -20.33 2.00
CA ALA A 126 23.00 -18.97 2.50
C ALA A 126 24.19 -18.21 1.88
N ARG A 127 25.22 -18.91 1.39
CA ARG A 127 26.38 -18.30 0.72
C ARG A 127 26.12 -17.92 -0.73
N GLN A 128 25.06 -18.46 -1.33
CA GLN A 128 24.72 -18.25 -2.74
C GLN A 128 23.94 -16.95 -2.99
N PHE A 129 23.50 -16.25 -1.94
CA PHE A 129 22.76 -15.00 -2.10
C PHE A 129 23.05 -13.98 -1.00
N LYS A 130 22.74 -12.72 -1.29
CA LYS A 130 22.71 -11.62 -0.33
C LYS A 130 21.50 -10.73 -0.62
N VAL A 131 20.83 -10.28 0.44
CA VAL A 131 19.71 -9.35 0.37
C VAL A 131 20.14 -8.02 0.96
N ASP A 132 20.21 -6.98 0.14
CA ASP A 132 20.33 -5.60 0.59
C ASP A 132 18.90 -5.06 0.82
N ALA A 133 18.66 -4.46 1.98
CA ALA A 133 17.36 -3.98 2.41
C ALA A 133 17.46 -2.50 2.77
N VAL A 134 16.70 -1.66 2.06
CA VAL A 134 16.80 -0.21 2.16
C VAL A 134 15.47 0.39 2.57
N ASP A 135 15.49 1.30 3.55
CA ASP A 135 14.31 2.08 3.93
C ASP A 135 14.71 3.51 4.32
N ILE A 136 13.80 4.46 4.14
CA ILE A 136 14.01 5.85 4.52
C ILE A 136 13.92 6.05 6.04
N SER A 137 13.37 5.08 6.77
CA SER A 137 13.14 5.14 8.21
C SER A 137 14.23 4.41 9.01
N PRO A 138 15.17 5.12 9.65
CA PRO A 138 16.12 4.49 10.57
C PRO A 138 15.42 3.78 11.74
N VAL A 139 14.24 4.23 12.15
CA VAL A 139 13.43 3.59 13.20
C VAL A 139 12.94 2.21 12.74
N SER A 140 12.45 2.11 11.51
CA SER A 140 12.01 0.84 10.93
C SER A 140 13.18 -0.10 10.67
N ILE A 141 14.31 0.44 10.17
CA ILE A 141 15.57 -0.31 10.03
C ILE A 141 16.05 -0.87 11.37
N ALA A 142 16.01 -0.09 12.45
CA ALA A 142 16.43 -0.58 13.76
C ALA A 142 15.58 -1.75 14.25
N LYS A 143 14.25 -1.70 14.02
CA LYS A 143 13.33 -2.83 14.30
C LYS A 143 13.66 -4.05 13.44
N ALA A 144 13.94 -3.82 12.16
CA ALA A 144 14.32 -4.88 11.23
C ALA A 144 15.60 -5.59 11.65
N VAL A 145 16.66 -4.84 11.99
CA VAL A 145 17.93 -5.37 12.51
C VAL A 145 17.73 -6.14 13.81
N HIS A 146 16.84 -5.66 14.69
CA HIS A 146 16.51 -6.35 15.93
C HIS A 146 15.86 -7.71 15.67
N GLY A 147 15.02 -7.83 14.64
CA GLY A 147 14.49 -9.11 14.16
C GLY A 147 13.44 -9.74 15.07
N ILE A 148 12.78 -8.95 15.93
CA ILE A 148 11.74 -9.41 16.85
C ILE A 148 10.38 -8.89 16.41
N TYR A 149 9.42 -9.81 16.24
CA TYR A 149 8.12 -9.52 15.65
C TYR A 149 6.96 -9.99 16.52
N GLY A 150 5.95 -9.14 16.63
CA GLY A 150 4.69 -9.46 17.30
C GLY A 150 3.71 -10.17 16.38
N LYS A 151 2.55 -10.57 16.93
CA LYS A 151 1.50 -11.31 16.20
C LYS A 151 1.02 -10.62 14.92
N ASN A 152 1.04 -9.28 14.86
CA ASN A 152 0.52 -8.51 13.73
C ASN A 152 1.37 -8.64 12.45
N SER A 153 2.64 -9.00 12.57
CA SER A 153 3.54 -9.26 11.43
C SER A 153 3.26 -10.61 10.76
N PHE A 154 2.49 -11.49 11.42
CA PHE A 154 2.13 -12.82 10.93
C PHE A 154 0.66 -12.81 10.50
N ARG A 155 0.42 -12.78 9.18
CA ARG A 155 -0.93 -12.74 8.61
C ARG A 155 -1.14 -13.92 7.65
N GLY A 156 -2.39 -14.34 7.52
CA GLY A 156 -2.76 -15.47 6.67
C GLY A 156 -2.87 -16.79 7.43
N SER A 157 -3.23 -17.84 6.69
CA SER A 157 -3.48 -19.18 7.26
C SER A 157 -2.24 -20.08 7.27
N ASP A 158 -1.28 -19.84 6.38
CA ASP A 158 -0.02 -20.57 6.37
C ASP A 158 1.02 -19.79 7.18
N LEU A 159 1.36 -20.33 8.34
CA LEU A 159 2.40 -19.82 9.24
C LEU A 159 3.48 -20.88 9.49
N SER A 160 3.59 -21.90 8.63
CA SER A 160 4.56 -22.98 8.77
C SER A 160 6.01 -22.50 8.71
N TYR A 161 6.27 -21.39 8.01
CA TYR A 161 7.58 -20.72 8.01
C TYR A 161 7.97 -20.21 9.41
N ARG A 162 7.00 -19.86 10.26
CA ARG A 162 7.26 -19.36 11.60
C ARG A 162 7.89 -20.43 12.48
N GLU A 163 7.39 -21.66 12.39
CA GLU A 163 7.92 -22.80 13.17
C GLU A 163 9.33 -23.20 12.74
N ARG A 164 9.73 -22.86 11.51
CA ARG A 164 11.02 -23.23 10.93
C ARG A 164 12.08 -22.14 11.11
N PHE A 165 11.69 -20.87 10.97
CA PHE A 165 12.64 -19.76 10.88
C PHE A 165 12.55 -18.76 12.04
N PHE A 166 11.77 -19.07 13.07
CA PHE A 166 11.65 -18.21 14.25
C PHE A 166 11.73 -19.02 15.55
N SER A 167 12.24 -18.36 16.58
CA SER A 167 12.15 -18.83 17.97
C SER A 167 11.10 -18.01 18.71
N ALA A 168 10.21 -18.69 19.46
CA ALA A 168 9.27 -18.00 20.33
C ALA A 168 10.02 -17.44 21.56
N ILE A 169 9.76 -16.17 21.89
CA ILE A 169 10.28 -15.49 23.08
C ILE A 169 9.12 -14.91 23.89
N ALA A 170 9.40 -14.31 25.04
CA ALA A 170 8.37 -13.80 25.96
C ALA A 170 7.35 -12.88 25.27
N ASP A 171 7.82 -11.93 24.45
CA ASP A 171 6.98 -10.89 23.84
C ASP A 171 6.93 -10.95 22.30
N GLY A 172 7.14 -12.14 21.70
CA GLY A 172 7.01 -12.30 20.26
C GLY A 172 7.80 -13.45 19.68
N PHE A 173 8.30 -13.24 18.47
CA PHE A 173 9.06 -14.21 17.70
C PHE A 173 10.33 -13.55 17.18
N GLU A 174 11.48 -14.17 17.47
CA GLU A 174 12.78 -13.74 16.98
C GLU A 174 13.15 -14.53 15.72
N VAL A 175 13.61 -13.83 14.68
CA VAL A 175 14.07 -14.45 13.42
C VAL A 175 15.36 -15.22 13.67
N ALA A 176 15.47 -16.43 13.10
CA ALA A 176 16.67 -17.24 13.18
C ALA A 176 17.92 -16.53 12.64
N ASP A 177 19.05 -16.69 13.33
CA ASP A 177 20.30 -15.97 13.00
C ASP A 177 20.82 -16.27 11.59
N GLU A 178 20.60 -17.48 11.09
CA GLU A 178 20.98 -17.86 9.71
C GLU A 178 20.22 -17.06 8.65
N ILE A 179 18.97 -16.70 8.92
CA ILE A 179 18.17 -15.83 8.05
C ILE A 179 18.62 -14.38 8.20
N ARG A 180 18.92 -13.94 9.44
CA ARG A 180 19.41 -12.59 9.71
C ARG A 180 20.74 -12.30 9.01
N ALA A 181 21.65 -13.27 8.99
CA ALA A 181 22.96 -13.16 8.35
C ALA A 181 22.92 -12.99 6.82
N CYS A 182 21.79 -13.27 6.18
CA CYS A 182 21.58 -13.08 4.75
C CYS A 182 21.14 -11.66 4.36
N VAL A 183 20.69 -10.85 5.33
CA VAL A 183 20.09 -9.54 5.07
C VAL A 183 20.98 -8.43 5.63
N ASN A 184 21.29 -7.45 4.78
CA ASN A 184 22.05 -6.25 5.11
C ASN A 184 21.12 -5.03 5.04
N PHE A 185 20.84 -4.42 6.18
CA PHE A 185 19.92 -3.29 6.30
C PHE A 185 20.66 -1.95 6.23
N GLN A 186 20.13 -1.01 5.45
CA GLN A 186 20.72 0.32 5.29
C GLN A 186 19.63 1.40 5.23
N PRO A 187 19.81 2.53 5.93
CA PRO A 187 18.95 3.69 5.69
C PRO A 187 19.25 4.26 4.30
N GLY A 188 18.22 4.62 3.55
CA GLY A 188 18.38 5.19 2.22
C GLY A 188 17.07 5.67 1.60
N ASN A 189 17.18 6.57 0.63
CA ASN A 189 16.05 7.12 -0.09
C ASN A 189 16.12 6.69 -1.56
N LEU A 190 15.02 6.15 -2.09
CA LEU A 190 14.90 5.76 -3.50
C LEU A 190 15.13 6.91 -4.47
N LEU A 191 14.84 8.14 -4.05
CA LEU A 191 15.07 9.34 -4.84
C LEU A 191 16.50 9.89 -4.73
N ASP A 192 17.37 9.31 -3.89
CA ASP A 192 18.77 9.71 -3.79
C ASP A 192 19.55 9.20 -5.03
N PRO A 193 20.18 10.09 -5.81
CA PRO A 193 21.01 9.70 -6.97
C PRO A 193 22.13 8.70 -6.63
N LYS A 194 22.60 8.66 -5.38
CA LYS A 194 23.61 7.70 -4.93
C LYS A 194 23.10 6.26 -4.98
N LEU A 195 21.81 6.04 -4.71
CA LEU A 195 21.21 4.71 -4.81
C LEU A 195 21.19 4.25 -6.26
N ALA A 196 20.73 5.11 -7.18
CA ALA A 196 20.68 4.82 -8.62
C ALA A 196 22.06 4.51 -9.24
N SER A 197 23.14 4.99 -8.61
CA SER A 197 24.52 4.78 -9.06
C SER A 197 25.14 3.47 -8.57
N GLN A 198 24.41 2.65 -7.80
CA GLN A 198 24.90 1.35 -7.34
C GLN A 198 24.99 0.32 -8.47
N VAL A 199 25.84 -0.70 -8.27
CA VAL A 199 25.93 -1.83 -9.19
C VAL A 199 24.56 -2.53 -9.25
N PRO A 200 23.96 -2.73 -10.44
CA PRO A 200 22.63 -3.31 -10.56
C PRO A 200 22.50 -4.71 -9.93
N TYR A 201 21.31 -4.99 -9.42
CA TYR A 201 20.92 -6.21 -8.73
C TYR A 201 20.31 -7.23 -9.70
N ASP A 202 20.45 -8.51 -9.38
CA ASP A 202 19.82 -9.58 -10.17
C ASP A 202 18.30 -9.56 -9.98
N ILE A 203 17.85 -9.25 -8.76
CA ILE A 203 16.43 -9.16 -8.41
C ILE A 203 16.20 -7.91 -7.54
N VAL A 204 15.19 -7.13 -7.86
CA VAL A 204 14.76 -5.96 -7.08
C VAL A 204 13.31 -6.14 -6.68
N PHE A 205 12.99 -5.90 -5.41
CA PHE A 205 11.64 -5.76 -4.88
C PHE A 205 11.41 -4.28 -4.56
N CYS A 206 10.38 -3.71 -5.18
CA CYS A 206 9.85 -2.40 -4.80
C CYS A 206 8.34 -2.39 -4.79
N ARG A 207 7.78 -2.62 -3.59
CA ARG A 207 6.37 -2.90 -3.41
C ARG A 207 5.74 -1.95 -2.41
N ASN A 208 4.50 -1.54 -2.71
CA ASN A 208 3.67 -0.75 -1.82
C ASN A 208 4.29 0.61 -1.42
N LEU A 209 5.10 1.19 -2.29
CA LEU A 209 5.74 2.50 -2.13
C LEU A 209 5.27 3.49 -3.18
N VAL A 210 5.26 3.04 -4.43
CA VAL A 210 5.03 3.92 -5.59
C VAL A 210 3.62 4.52 -5.58
N ILE A 211 2.69 3.87 -4.89
CA ILE A 211 1.32 4.35 -4.65
C ILE A 211 1.24 5.68 -3.89
N TYR A 212 2.30 6.10 -3.19
CA TYR A 212 2.33 7.35 -2.42
C TYR A 212 2.90 8.55 -3.19
N PHE A 213 3.28 8.35 -4.44
CA PHE A 213 3.94 9.34 -5.28
C PHE A 213 3.01 9.88 -6.37
N ASP A 214 3.23 11.13 -6.78
CA ASP A 214 2.56 11.70 -7.96
C ASP A 214 3.12 11.11 -9.26
N ARG A 215 2.39 11.27 -10.38
CA ARG A 215 2.79 10.66 -11.67
C ARG A 215 4.23 11.01 -12.10
N PRO A 216 4.69 12.28 -12.04
CA PRO A 216 6.08 12.61 -12.37
C PRO A 216 7.09 11.87 -11.49
N THR A 217 6.84 11.78 -10.17
CA THR A 217 7.73 11.07 -9.24
C THR A 217 7.69 9.56 -9.48
N GLN A 218 6.52 8.98 -9.75
CA GLN A 218 6.39 7.57 -10.12
C GLN A 218 7.25 7.24 -11.34
N GLN A 219 7.21 8.06 -12.40
CA GLN A 219 8.04 7.87 -13.59
C GLN A 219 9.53 7.90 -13.26
N ARG A 220 9.97 8.89 -12.47
CA ARG A 220 11.37 8.98 -12.02
C ARG A 220 11.79 7.75 -11.22
N VAL A 221 10.97 7.34 -10.26
CA VAL A 221 11.20 6.15 -9.42
C VAL A 221 11.35 4.91 -10.29
N PHE A 222 10.47 4.70 -11.25
CA PHE A 222 10.59 3.52 -12.10
C PHE A 222 11.83 3.53 -13.00
N GLN A 223 12.31 4.70 -13.44
CA GLN A 223 13.59 4.78 -14.14
C GLN A 223 14.74 4.37 -13.22
N VAL A 224 14.74 4.82 -11.96
CA VAL A 224 15.73 4.40 -10.96
C VAL A 224 15.65 2.88 -10.72
N LEU A 225 14.46 2.32 -10.52
CA LEU A 225 14.27 0.87 -10.35
C LEU A 225 14.75 0.07 -11.57
N LYS A 226 14.51 0.59 -12.77
CA LYS A 226 15.00 0.00 -14.02
C LYS A 226 16.53 0.00 -14.07
N GLN A 227 17.20 1.08 -13.65
CA GLN A 227 18.66 1.16 -13.58
C GLN A 227 19.24 0.25 -12.50
N LEU A 228 18.58 0.16 -11.34
CA LEU A 228 18.95 -0.73 -10.25
C LEU A 228 18.77 -2.21 -10.59
N THR A 229 17.96 -2.53 -11.58
CA THR A 229 17.72 -3.91 -12.03
C THR A 229 18.61 -4.21 -13.22
N ARG A 230 19.41 -5.27 -13.16
CA ARG A 230 20.18 -5.74 -14.31
C ARG A 230 19.29 -5.91 -15.54
N GLU A 231 19.85 -5.74 -16.74
CA GLU A 231 19.10 -5.94 -18.00
C GLU A 231 18.47 -7.34 -18.09
N ASP A 232 19.18 -8.35 -17.59
CA ASP A 232 18.73 -9.74 -17.49
C ASP A 232 18.09 -10.09 -16.14
N GLY A 233 17.83 -9.08 -15.30
CA GLY A 233 17.29 -9.21 -13.95
C GLY A 233 15.77 -9.12 -13.87
N LEU A 234 15.27 -9.21 -12.64
CA LEU A 234 13.85 -9.21 -12.31
C LEU A 234 13.48 -8.05 -11.38
N LEU A 235 12.33 -7.45 -11.62
CA LEU A 235 11.72 -6.43 -10.77
C LEU A 235 10.35 -6.92 -10.28
N PHE A 236 10.19 -7.07 -8.98
CA PHE A 236 8.93 -7.37 -8.30
C PHE A 236 8.31 -6.09 -7.77
N ILE A 237 7.05 -5.85 -8.10
CA ILE A 237 6.30 -4.66 -7.69
C ILE A 237 4.94 -5.00 -7.09
N GLY A 238 4.32 -4.05 -6.40
CA GLY A 238 3.02 -4.23 -5.80
C GLY A 238 1.91 -4.36 -6.86
N PRO A 239 0.80 -5.07 -6.54
CA PRO A 239 -0.32 -5.28 -7.47
C PRO A 239 -0.92 -4.00 -8.05
N ALA A 240 -0.83 -2.89 -7.32
CA ALA A 240 -1.40 -1.59 -7.68
C ALA A 240 -0.43 -0.69 -8.49
N GLU A 241 0.81 -1.14 -8.74
CA GLU A 241 1.92 -0.30 -9.19
C GLU A 241 2.33 -0.59 -10.64
N GLY A 242 1.88 -1.71 -11.23
CA GLY A 242 2.42 -2.20 -12.52
C GLY A 242 1.98 -1.47 -13.78
N ASN A 243 0.95 -0.63 -13.71
CA ASN A 243 0.38 -0.02 -14.91
C ASN A 243 1.35 0.93 -15.63
N LEU A 244 2.35 1.49 -14.92
CA LEU A 244 3.32 2.42 -15.50
C LEU A 244 4.59 1.72 -16.04
N LEU A 245 4.82 0.45 -15.69
CA LEU A 245 6.02 -0.28 -16.09
C LEU A 245 6.07 -0.59 -17.59
N ALA A 246 4.92 -0.83 -18.22
CA ALA A 246 4.85 -1.11 -19.65
C ALA A 246 5.38 0.07 -20.50
N GLY A 247 5.06 1.30 -20.11
CA GLY A 247 5.44 2.52 -20.83
C GLY A 247 6.92 2.90 -20.72
N ILE A 248 7.71 2.20 -19.91
CA ILE A 248 9.14 2.50 -19.68
C ILE A 248 10.07 1.35 -20.12
N GLY A 249 9.55 0.41 -20.91
CA GLY A 249 10.32 -0.71 -21.44
C GLY A 249 10.55 -1.84 -20.45
N MET A 250 9.59 -2.08 -19.54
CA MET A 250 9.55 -3.28 -18.71
C MET A 250 8.34 -4.13 -19.12
N ARG A 251 8.49 -5.46 -19.14
CA ARG A 251 7.43 -6.40 -19.48
C ARG A 251 7.19 -7.39 -18.36
N SER A 252 5.92 -7.72 -18.11
CA SER A 252 5.56 -8.82 -17.21
C SER A 252 6.13 -10.14 -17.74
N ILE A 253 6.56 -11.01 -16.82
CA ILE A 253 7.04 -12.36 -17.18
C ILE A 253 5.90 -13.35 -17.41
N GLY A 254 4.64 -12.95 -17.22
CA GLY A 254 3.46 -13.77 -17.53
C GLY A 254 3.10 -14.81 -16.47
N ILE A 255 3.82 -14.87 -15.34
CA ILE A 255 3.47 -15.75 -14.22
C ILE A 255 2.37 -15.08 -13.40
N ALA A 256 1.22 -15.75 -13.30
CA ALA A 256 0.04 -15.24 -12.60
C ALA A 256 0.38 -14.84 -11.16
N GLN A 257 -0.09 -13.65 -10.74
CA GLN A 257 0.05 -13.11 -9.38
C GLN A 257 1.49 -12.94 -8.84
N SER A 258 2.51 -13.20 -9.66
CA SER A 258 3.92 -12.96 -9.28
C SER A 258 4.26 -11.48 -9.19
N PHE A 259 3.62 -10.66 -10.03
CA PHE A 259 3.93 -9.24 -10.25
C PHE A 259 5.41 -9.00 -10.58
N ALA A 260 6.04 -9.96 -11.27
CA ALA A 260 7.42 -9.89 -11.70
C ALA A 260 7.55 -9.38 -13.14
N PHE A 261 8.53 -8.51 -13.35
CA PHE A 261 8.83 -7.84 -14.60
C PHE A 261 10.30 -8.00 -14.94
N ARG A 262 10.62 -7.91 -16.23
CA ARG A 262 11.99 -7.85 -16.75
C ARG A 262 12.10 -6.73 -17.78
N HIS A 263 13.32 -6.32 -18.11
CA HIS A 263 13.52 -5.40 -19.23
C HIS A 263 12.90 -5.99 -20.51
N ALA A 264 12.22 -5.13 -21.27
CA ALA A 264 11.84 -5.47 -22.62
C ALA A 264 13.14 -5.60 -23.44
N PRO A 265 13.30 -6.67 -24.23
CA PRO A 265 14.43 -6.77 -25.15
C PRO A 265 14.37 -5.55 -26.06
N ALA A 266 15.53 -4.94 -26.32
CA ALA A 266 15.60 -3.89 -27.32
C ALA A 266 15.00 -4.44 -28.62
N GLU A 267 13.92 -3.84 -29.10
CA GLU A 267 13.35 -4.23 -30.38
C GLU A 267 14.42 -4.00 -31.45
N THR A 268 14.94 -5.09 -32.03
CA THR A 268 15.36 -5.05 -33.43
C THR A 268 14.11 -4.66 -34.20
N ALA A 269 14.08 -3.43 -34.71
CA ALA A 269 12.92 -2.89 -35.40
C ALA A 269 12.41 -3.88 -36.45
N ALA A 270 11.21 -4.41 -36.23
CA ALA A 270 10.45 -5.19 -37.20
C ALA A 270 9.08 -4.53 -37.37
N PRO A 271 8.54 -4.49 -38.60
CA PRO A 271 7.67 -3.43 -39.05
C PRO A 271 6.26 -3.50 -38.45
N ALA A 272 5.68 -2.31 -38.27
CA ALA A 272 4.35 -2.08 -37.70
C ALA A 272 3.29 -3.02 -38.29
N GLN A 273 2.65 -3.81 -37.43
CA GLN A 273 1.46 -4.58 -37.82
C GLN A 273 0.30 -3.61 -38.07
N VAL A 274 -0.19 -3.60 -39.31
CA VAL A 274 -1.38 -2.88 -39.75
C VAL A 274 -2.60 -3.42 -39.01
N GLN A 275 -3.25 -2.60 -38.20
CA GLN A 275 -4.53 -2.95 -37.58
C GLN A 275 -5.62 -3.04 -38.66
N ALA A 276 -6.20 -4.22 -38.84
CA ALA A 276 -7.41 -4.40 -39.62
C ALA A 276 -8.62 -3.80 -38.87
N ALA A 277 -9.38 -2.94 -39.54
CA ALA A 277 -10.57 -2.30 -38.98
C ALA A 277 -11.69 -3.33 -38.68
N ALA A 278 -12.33 -3.20 -37.53
CA ALA A 278 -13.50 -4.00 -37.15
C ALA A 278 -14.80 -3.48 -37.80
N PRO A 279 -15.78 -4.34 -38.14
CA PRO A 279 -17.06 -3.92 -38.72
C PRO A 279 -18.00 -3.30 -37.66
N ILE A 280 -18.73 -2.26 -38.06
CA ILE A 280 -19.71 -1.55 -37.23
C ILE A 280 -21.03 -2.33 -37.16
N ALA A 281 -21.55 -2.59 -35.96
CA ALA A 281 -22.88 -3.18 -35.73
C ALA A 281 -23.97 -2.09 -35.55
N PRO A 282 -25.23 -2.33 -36.01
CA PRO A 282 -26.31 -1.33 -35.95
C PRO A 282 -26.98 -1.22 -34.56
N ARG A 283 -27.47 -0.01 -34.25
CA ARG A 283 -28.18 0.37 -32.99
C ARG A 283 -29.62 -0.15 -32.95
N PRO A 284 -30.15 -0.57 -31.79
CA PRO A 284 -31.59 -0.78 -31.58
C PRO A 284 -32.32 0.52 -31.21
N VAL A 285 -33.60 0.55 -31.57
CA VAL A 285 -34.55 1.68 -31.54
C VAL A 285 -35.21 1.84 -30.16
N VAL A 286 -35.53 3.10 -29.84
CA VAL A 286 -36.15 3.62 -28.61
C VAL A 286 -37.65 3.32 -28.54
N GLU A 287 -38.18 2.98 -27.36
CA GLU A 287 -39.62 3.04 -27.07
C GLU A 287 -39.89 3.54 -25.63
N ALA A 288 -40.88 4.43 -25.47
CA ALA A 288 -41.39 4.99 -24.20
C ALA A 288 -42.80 5.60 -24.46
N PRO A 289 -43.61 5.99 -23.45
CA PRO A 289 -43.87 5.44 -22.11
C PRO A 289 -45.40 5.30 -21.80
N ALA A 290 -45.78 4.77 -20.62
CA ALA A 290 -47.16 4.85 -20.10
C ALA A 290 -47.24 5.43 -18.67
N ARG A 291 -48.32 6.16 -18.39
CA ARG A 291 -48.55 7.12 -17.29
C ARG A 291 -49.19 6.53 -16.01
N SER A 292 -49.02 7.24 -14.89
CA SER A 292 -49.53 7.02 -13.51
C SER A 292 -51.04 7.31 -13.30
N PRO A 293 -51.61 6.98 -12.11
CA PRO A 293 -51.96 8.03 -11.13
C PRO A 293 -51.77 7.68 -9.62
N ALA A 294 -51.99 8.67 -8.74
CA ALA A 294 -51.67 8.81 -7.30
C ALA A 294 -52.97 8.82 -6.39
N PRO A 295 -53.01 9.30 -5.10
CA PRO A 295 -52.18 9.06 -3.88
C PRO A 295 -52.97 8.79 -2.53
N THR A 296 -52.27 8.28 -1.49
CA THR A 296 -52.39 8.48 0.02
C THR A 296 -53.69 8.09 0.79
N PRO A 297 -53.71 7.85 2.14
CA PRO A 297 -52.86 8.43 3.21
C PRO A 297 -52.37 7.52 4.39
N ARG A 298 -51.55 8.14 5.25
CA ARG A 298 -50.90 7.68 6.52
C ARG A 298 -51.94 7.52 7.66
N PRO A 299 -51.65 6.76 8.75
CA PRO A 299 -51.13 7.42 9.96
C PRO A 299 -50.23 6.59 10.92
N ALA A 300 -49.52 7.38 11.75
CA ALA A 300 -49.14 7.22 13.18
C ALA A 300 -48.24 6.07 13.71
N ALA A 301 -47.31 6.53 14.56
CA ALA A 301 -46.28 5.81 15.31
C ALA A 301 -46.80 4.97 16.49
N ARG A 302 -45.98 4.04 16.99
CA ARG A 302 -45.68 3.88 18.43
C ARG A 302 -44.51 2.91 18.72
N THR A 303 -43.71 3.40 19.66
CA THR A 303 -42.59 2.88 20.46
C THR A 303 -42.75 1.50 21.12
N SER A 304 -41.62 0.79 21.30
CA SER A 304 -41.14 0.16 22.57
C SER A 304 -39.88 -0.67 22.23
N ALA A 305 -38.92 -0.99 23.09
CA ALA A 305 -38.44 -0.50 24.38
C ALA A 305 -37.01 -1.07 24.54
N ALA A 306 -36.18 -0.38 25.31
CA ALA A 306 -34.79 -0.73 25.60
C ALA A 306 -34.66 -1.94 26.54
N PHE A 307 -33.52 -2.63 26.44
CA PHE A 307 -32.93 -3.38 27.56
C PHE A 307 -31.41 -3.12 27.61
N ALA A 308 -30.99 -2.48 28.69
CA ALA A 308 -29.69 -2.55 29.35
C ALA A 308 -30.03 -2.68 30.85
N PRO A 309 -29.19 -3.25 31.76
CA PRO A 309 -27.80 -2.83 32.03
C PRO A 309 -26.90 -4.04 32.49
N LEU A 310 -25.63 -4.00 32.93
CA LEU A 310 -24.85 -3.14 33.83
C LEU A 310 -23.33 -3.33 33.62
N ALA A 311 -22.60 -2.26 33.94
CA ALA A 311 -21.14 -2.03 33.95
C ALA A 311 -20.41 -2.82 35.09
N LYS A 312 -19.08 -2.96 35.26
CA LYS A 312 -17.81 -2.21 34.95
C LYS A 312 -16.61 -3.14 35.40
N PRO A 313 -15.28 -2.81 35.31
CA PRO A 313 -14.65 -1.49 35.13
C PRO A 313 -13.45 -1.36 34.14
N ALA A 314 -13.28 -0.11 33.67
CA ALA A 314 -12.02 0.63 33.48
C ALA A 314 -10.87 0.03 32.64
N ALA A 315 -11.06 0.04 31.31
CA ALA A 315 -9.97 0.27 30.32
C ALA A 315 -10.47 0.83 28.96
N ALA A 316 -11.79 1.01 28.77
CA ALA A 316 -12.44 1.03 27.45
C ALA A 316 -12.94 2.40 26.94
N ALA A 317 -12.57 3.51 27.58
CA ALA A 317 -13.13 4.83 27.22
C ALA A 317 -12.78 5.27 25.78
N GLY A 318 -11.56 4.96 25.29
CA GLY A 318 -11.12 5.37 23.95
C GLY A 318 -11.82 4.62 22.80
N ASN A 319 -12.16 3.33 22.97
CA ASN A 319 -12.79 2.55 21.90
C ASN A 319 -14.27 2.90 21.68
N SER A 320 -14.98 3.34 22.72
CA SER A 320 -16.39 3.73 22.62
C SER A 320 -16.58 5.03 21.85
N GLU A 321 -15.64 5.98 22.01
CA GLU A 321 -15.70 7.28 21.34
C GLU A 321 -15.36 7.16 19.84
N VAL A 322 -14.33 6.37 19.52
CA VAL A 322 -13.94 6.06 18.14
C VAL A 322 -15.06 5.33 17.40
N SER A 323 -15.74 4.37 18.04
CA SER A 323 -16.88 3.68 17.44
C SER A 323 -18.03 4.64 17.13
N ALA A 324 -18.39 5.52 18.07
CA ALA A 324 -19.47 6.49 17.88
C ALA A 324 -19.16 7.50 16.74
N LEU A 325 -17.89 7.88 16.57
CA LEU A 325 -17.45 8.73 15.47
C LEU A 325 -17.59 8.04 14.10
N LEU A 326 -17.23 6.75 14.02
CA LEU A 326 -17.41 5.96 12.80
C LEU A 326 -18.90 5.78 12.44
N ASP A 327 -19.76 5.56 13.43
CA ASP A 327 -21.22 5.48 13.25
C ASP A 327 -21.80 6.82 12.77
N THR A 328 -21.27 7.94 13.28
CA THR A 328 -21.66 9.29 12.86
C THR A 328 -21.27 9.55 11.40
N ILE A 329 -20.06 9.17 10.98
CA ILE A 329 -19.61 9.28 9.58
C ILE A 329 -20.54 8.49 8.66
N ALA A 330 -20.88 7.25 9.04
CA ALA A 330 -21.79 6.40 8.28
C ALA A 330 -23.19 7.03 8.18
N GLY A 331 -23.72 7.58 9.28
CA GLY A 331 -25.00 8.29 9.29
C GLY A 331 -25.04 9.47 8.33
N LEU A 332 -24.04 10.36 8.39
CA LEU A 332 -23.94 11.53 7.51
C LEU A 332 -23.82 11.15 6.02
N ALA A 333 -23.03 10.11 5.72
CA ALA A 333 -22.88 9.62 4.35
C ALA A 333 -24.18 9.02 3.82
N ASN A 334 -24.89 8.23 4.63
CA ASN A 334 -26.18 7.61 4.27
C ASN A 334 -27.31 8.65 4.12
N GLU A 335 -27.26 9.76 4.86
CA GLU A 335 -28.20 10.88 4.73
C GLU A 335 -27.92 11.77 3.50
N GLY A 336 -26.85 11.50 2.74
CA GLY A 336 -26.46 12.29 1.57
C GLY A 336 -25.82 13.63 1.91
N LYS A 337 -25.42 13.85 3.18
CA LYS A 337 -24.71 15.05 3.63
C LYS A 337 -23.22 14.95 3.32
N SER A 338 -22.88 14.89 2.03
CA SER A 338 -21.52 14.58 1.56
C SER A 338 -20.43 15.50 2.13
N ALA A 339 -20.72 16.80 2.26
CA ALA A 339 -19.78 17.77 2.83
C ALA A 339 -19.55 17.53 4.33
N GLU A 340 -20.61 17.27 5.10
CA GLU A 340 -20.50 16.98 6.54
C GLU A 340 -19.83 15.63 6.79
N ALA A 341 -20.14 14.62 5.97
CA ALA A 341 -19.53 13.29 6.04
C ALA A 341 -18.02 13.35 5.75
N ARG A 342 -17.61 14.13 4.74
CA ARG A 342 -16.18 14.35 4.44
C ARG A 342 -15.48 15.08 5.60
N ALA A 343 -16.06 16.17 6.09
CA ALA A 343 -15.50 16.90 7.24
C ALA A 343 -15.39 16.01 8.49
N ALA A 344 -16.32 15.08 8.70
CA ALA A 344 -16.25 14.09 9.77
C ALA A 344 -15.13 13.07 9.57
N CYS A 345 -14.94 12.56 8.34
CA CYS A 345 -13.82 11.68 7.99
C CYS A 345 -12.47 12.38 8.21
N GLU A 346 -12.33 13.62 7.76
CA GLU A 346 -11.10 14.40 7.92
C GLU A 346 -10.82 14.69 9.39
N ARG A 347 -11.85 15.10 10.16
CA ARG A 347 -11.74 15.29 11.61
C ARG A 347 -11.29 14.01 12.31
N TYR A 348 -11.81 12.86 11.89
CA TYR A 348 -11.38 11.57 12.42
C TYR A 348 -9.89 11.34 12.14
N LEU A 349 -9.44 11.47 10.89
CA LEU A 349 -8.04 11.25 10.51
C LEU A 349 -7.08 12.26 11.16
N GLN A 350 -7.59 13.44 11.51
CA GLN A 350 -6.85 14.45 12.26
C GLN A 350 -6.63 14.08 13.74
N GLN A 351 -7.53 13.31 14.34
CA GLN A 351 -7.58 13.05 15.79
C GLN A 351 -7.23 11.60 16.17
N HIS A 352 -7.43 10.65 15.26
CA HIS A 352 -7.33 9.22 15.53
C HIS A 352 -6.43 8.49 14.51
N GLU A 353 -6.08 7.25 14.82
CA GLU A 353 -5.34 6.39 13.89
C GLU A 353 -6.17 6.06 12.64
N PRO A 354 -5.58 6.04 11.44
CA PRO A 354 -6.32 5.76 10.21
C PRO A 354 -6.87 4.33 10.18
N VAL A 355 -8.15 4.18 9.81
CA VAL A 355 -8.81 2.88 9.66
C VAL A 355 -9.40 2.70 8.27
N ALA A 356 -9.47 1.46 7.80
CA ALA A 356 -9.93 1.13 6.44
C ALA A 356 -11.31 1.72 6.12
N GLN A 357 -12.23 1.67 7.09
CA GLN A 357 -13.59 2.17 6.96
C GLN A 357 -13.66 3.67 6.60
N VAL A 358 -12.77 4.51 7.15
CA VAL A 358 -12.76 5.95 6.88
C VAL A 358 -12.27 6.23 5.47
N PHE A 359 -11.25 5.52 5.00
CA PHE A 359 -10.81 5.63 3.61
C PHE A 359 -11.84 5.07 2.62
N TYR A 360 -12.60 4.05 2.99
CA TYR A 360 -13.73 3.61 2.18
C TYR A 360 -14.76 4.74 2.01
N TRP A 361 -15.15 5.41 3.10
CA TRP A 361 -16.08 6.54 3.03
C TRP A 361 -15.53 7.71 2.21
N LEU A 362 -14.26 8.08 2.39
CA LEU A 362 -13.60 9.09 1.55
C LEU A 362 -13.57 8.69 0.07
N GLY A 363 -13.39 7.40 -0.22
CA GLY A 363 -13.49 6.86 -1.57
C GLY A 363 -14.87 7.10 -2.18
N LEU A 364 -15.93 6.71 -1.48
CA LEU A 364 -17.32 6.90 -1.92
C LEU A 364 -17.67 8.36 -2.14
N LEU A 365 -17.30 9.23 -1.19
CA LEU A 365 -17.56 10.67 -1.28
C LEU A 365 -16.83 11.30 -2.47
N SER A 366 -15.62 10.82 -2.79
CA SER A 366 -14.86 11.28 -3.96
C SER A 366 -15.47 10.79 -5.27
N GLU A 367 -16.13 9.63 -5.30
CA GLU A 367 -16.90 9.18 -6.46
C GLU A 367 -18.13 10.06 -6.71
N VAL A 368 -18.86 10.43 -5.65
CA VAL A 368 -20.04 11.33 -5.74
C VAL A 368 -19.66 12.69 -6.35
N GLU A 369 -18.43 13.14 -6.12
CA GLU A 369 -17.90 14.40 -6.67
C GLU A 369 -17.25 14.25 -8.05
N GLY A 370 -17.19 13.04 -8.61
CA GLY A 370 -16.55 12.77 -9.89
C GLY A 370 -15.01 12.76 -9.83
N ALA A 371 -14.40 12.82 -8.64
CA ALA A 371 -12.96 12.77 -8.42
C ALA A 371 -12.43 11.32 -8.47
N VAL A 372 -12.58 10.67 -9.63
CA VAL A 372 -12.35 9.22 -9.79
C VAL A 372 -10.94 8.77 -9.39
N VAL A 373 -9.91 9.56 -9.72
CA VAL A 373 -8.51 9.23 -9.36
C VAL A 373 -8.32 9.23 -7.85
N GLN A 374 -8.92 10.20 -7.17
CA GLN A 374 -8.87 10.33 -5.72
C GLN A 374 -9.63 9.20 -5.04
N ALA A 375 -10.80 8.83 -5.56
CA ALA A 375 -11.58 7.69 -5.08
C ALA A 375 -10.79 6.37 -5.14
N GLN A 376 -10.10 6.11 -6.27
CA GLN A 376 -9.25 4.93 -6.39
C GLN A 376 -8.10 4.93 -5.38
N GLY A 377 -7.47 6.08 -5.15
CA GLY A 377 -6.44 6.25 -4.13
C GLY A 377 -6.95 5.86 -2.74
N PHE A 378 -8.14 6.36 -2.36
CA PHE A 378 -8.75 6.04 -1.08
C PHE A 378 -9.15 4.57 -0.94
N TYR A 379 -9.73 3.95 -1.96
CA TYR A 379 -10.00 2.51 -1.91
C TYR A 379 -8.74 1.67 -1.80
N ARG A 380 -7.66 2.05 -2.48
CA ARG A 380 -6.37 1.37 -2.34
C ARG A 380 -5.83 1.48 -0.92
N LYS A 381 -6.00 2.62 -0.23
CA LYS A 381 -5.64 2.78 1.19
C LYS A 381 -6.49 1.91 2.11
N ALA A 382 -7.80 1.87 1.88
CA ALA A 382 -8.68 0.98 2.64
C ALA A 382 -8.25 -0.49 2.48
N LEU A 383 -7.92 -0.91 1.26
CA LEU A 383 -7.42 -2.25 0.96
C LEU A 383 -5.99 -2.51 1.41
N TYR A 384 -5.23 -1.46 1.69
CA TYR A 384 -3.90 -1.56 2.26
C TYR A 384 -4.01 -1.91 3.75
N LEU A 385 -4.81 -1.14 4.50
CA LEU A 385 -5.08 -1.35 5.93
C LEU A 385 -5.88 -2.62 6.20
N GLN A 386 -6.85 -2.93 5.35
CA GLN A 386 -7.67 -4.13 5.45
C GLN A 386 -7.79 -4.81 4.07
N PRO A 387 -6.89 -5.75 3.76
CA PRO A 387 -6.84 -6.43 2.47
C PRO A 387 -8.12 -7.15 2.03
N GLN A 388 -9.03 -7.45 2.95
CA GLN A 388 -10.31 -8.09 2.66
C GLN A 388 -11.51 -7.14 2.90
N HIS A 389 -11.28 -5.82 2.91
CA HIS A 389 -12.36 -4.84 3.01
C HIS A 389 -13.26 -4.96 1.78
N ARG A 390 -14.41 -5.59 1.97
CA ARG A 390 -15.24 -6.16 0.90
C ARG A 390 -15.81 -5.05 0.02
N GLU A 391 -16.23 -3.97 0.67
CA GLU A 391 -16.85 -2.81 0.07
C GLU A 391 -15.84 -2.04 -0.79
N SER A 392 -14.60 -1.89 -0.33
CA SER A 392 -13.55 -1.23 -1.12
C SER A 392 -13.09 -2.08 -2.29
N LEU A 393 -13.06 -3.41 -2.15
CA LEU A 393 -12.77 -4.31 -3.28
C LEU A 393 -13.86 -4.18 -4.36
N ALA A 394 -15.12 -4.15 -3.95
CA ALA A 394 -16.26 -4.01 -4.85
C ALA A 394 -16.24 -2.66 -5.58
N GLN A 395 -16.05 -1.55 -4.87
CA GLN A 395 -16.05 -0.22 -5.48
C GLN A 395 -14.85 -0.01 -6.40
N LEU A 396 -13.65 -0.43 -5.98
CA LEU A 396 -12.48 -0.33 -6.85
C LEU A 396 -12.61 -1.21 -8.11
N ALA A 397 -13.24 -2.39 -7.99
CA ALA A 397 -13.53 -3.22 -9.15
C ALA A 397 -14.49 -2.54 -10.12
N ALA A 398 -15.56 -1.91 -9.61
CA ALA A 398 -16.51 -1.17 -10.42
C ALA A 398 -15.85 0.01 -11.15
N LEU A 399 -15.00 0.77 -10.46
CA LEU A 399 -14.23 1.86 -11.06
C LEU A 399 -13.29 1.39 -12.16
N LEU A 400 -12.56 0.28 -11.95
CA LEU A 400 -11.68 -0.28 -12.97
C LEU A 400 -12.46 -0.77 -14.19
N ALA A 401 -13.63 -1.40 -13.98
CA ALA A 401 -14.50 -1.84 -15.07
C ALA A 401 -15.01 -0.65 -15.88
N ALA A 402 -15.45 0.44 -15.22
CA ALA A 402 -15.91 1.66 -15.87
C ALA A 402 -14.82 2.35 -16.70
N GLN A 403 -13.54 2.16 -16.35
CA GLN A 403 -12.38 2.65 -17.09
C GLN A 403 -11.87 1.69 -18.17
N GLY A 404 -12.54 0.56 -18.39
CA GLY A 404 -12.17 -0.44 -19.38
C GLY A 404 -11.14 -1.47 -18.92
N ASP A 405 -10.66 -1.42 -17.67
CA ASP A 405 -9.81 -2.46 -17.07
C ASP A 405 -10.66 -3.63 -16.52
N SER A 406 -11.31 -4.33 -17.44
CA SER A 406 -12.15 -5.50 -17.16
C SER A 406 -11.36 -6.68 -16.57
N ALA A 407 -10.03 -6.69 -16.74
CA ALA A 407 -9.16 -7.71 -16.16
C ALA A 407 -8.85 -7.39 -14.69
N GLY A 408 -8.54 -6.13 -14.38
CA GLY A 408 -8.36 -5.64 -13.01
C GLY A 408 -9.62 -5.73 -12.17
N ALA A 409 -10.77 -5.37 -12.75
CA ALA A 409 -12.07 -5.50 -12.11
C ALA A 409 -12.36 -6.95 -11.69
N ARG A 410 -12.18 -7.92 -12.60
CA ARG A 410 -12.38 -9.35 -12.31
C ARG A 410 -11.47 -9.84 -11.20
N ARG A 411 -10.18 -9.47 -11.21
CA ARG A 411 -9.24 -9.85 -10.13
C ARG A 411 -9.69 -9.37 -8.76
N LEU A 412 -10.22 -8.15 -8.66
CA LEU A 412 -10.72 -7.61 -7.40
C LEU A 412 -12.04 -8.24 -6.97
N GLN A 413 -12.94 -8.56 -7.91
CA GLN A 413 -14.18 -9.31 -7.65
C GLN A 413 -13.89 -10.73 -7.14
N ASP A 414 -12.95 -11.44 -7.75
CA ASP A 414 -12.53 -12.77 -7.31
C ASP A 414 -11.90 -12.74 -5.91
N ARG A 415 -11.24 -11.65 -5.57
CA ARG A 415 -10.70 -11.43 -4.22
C ARG A 415 -11.81 -11.15 -3.21
N ALA A 416 -12.82 -10.35 -3.57
CA ALA A 416 -13.97 -10.07 -2.71
C ALA A 416 -14.80 -11.35 -2.44
N ALA A 417 -14.99 -12.20 -3.45
CA ALA A 417 -15.68 -13.48 -3.33
C ALA A 417 -14.94 -14.46 -2.40
N ARG A 418 -13.60 -14.51 -2.48
CA ARG A 418 -12.77 -15.35 -1.59
C ARG A 418 -12.79 -14.89 -0.12
N GLY A 419 -13.01 -13.60 0.14
CA GLY A 419 -13.19 -13.06 1.49
C GLY A 419 -14.54 -13.43 2.13
N ALA A 420 -15.62 -13.44 1.34
CA ALA A 420 -16.98 -13.70 1.83
C ALA A 420 -17.17 -15.14 2.35
N ASN A 421 -16.55 -16.13 1.71
CA ASN A 421 -16.63 -17.54 2.14
C ASN A 421 -15.90 -17.84 3.47
N LYS A 422 -15.08 -16.91 3.99
CA LYS A 422 -14.42 -17.06 5.29
C LYS A 422 -15.17 -16.40 6.46
N GLN A 423 -16.07 -15.44 6.21
CA GLN A 423 -16.87 -14.78 7.25
C GLN A 423 -18.19 -15.48 7.55
N GLY A 424 -18.68 -16.37 6.67
CA GLY A 424 -19.90 -17.15 6.87
C GLY A 424 -19.72 -18.45 7.66
N ASN A 425 -18.57 -18.65 8.31
CA ASN A 425 -18.23 -19.88 9.02
C ASN A 425 -17.70 -19.61 10.44
N HIS A 426 -18.30 -18.64 11.13
CA HIS A 426 -18.11 -18.38 12.56
C HIS A 426 -19.43 -18.41 13.29
#